data_AF-A0A6B2YPE7-F1
#
_entry.id   AF-A0A6B2YPE7-F1
#
_cell.length_a   1.000
_cell.length_b   1.000
_cell.length_c   1.000
_cell.angle_alpha   90.00
_cell.angle_beta   90.00
_cell.angle_gamma   90.00
#
_symmetry.space_group_name_H-M   'P 1'
#
loop_
_entity.id
_entity.type
_entity.pdbx_description
1 polymer ?
#
loop_
_entity_poly.entity_id
_entity_poly.type
_entity_poly.pdbx_seq_one_letter_code
_entity_poly.pdbx_strand_id
1 'polypeptide(L)' 'ACGGNTHPDGESCVTLARIGPDTWALGDSKRPDAEPLRFTTAELDAAGIDPDRFDLSA' A
#
# COMPACT_ATOMS: atom_id res chain seq x y z
N ALA A 1 2.16 6.81 4.22
CA ALA A 1 2.04 7.50 2.91
C ALA A 1 0.99 6.85 2.02
N CYS A 2 0.22 7.68 1.30
CA CYS A 2 -0.84 7.29 0.38
C CYS A 2 -0.35 7.32 -1.08
N GLY A 3 -0.55 6.24 -1.84
CA GLY A 3 -0.40 6.26 -3.30
C GLY A 3 -1.77 6.31 -3.98
N GLY A 4 -2.19 7.47 -4.50
CA GLY A 4 -3.58 7.66 -4.94
C GLY A 4 -3.78 8.70 -6.04
N ASN A 5 -4.64 8.38 -7.00
CA ASN A 5 -5.06 9.30 -8.07
C ASN A 5 -5.87 10.47 -7.47
N THR A 6 -5.40 11.69 -7.70
CA THR A 6 -6.07 12.95 -7.32
C THR A 6 -7.34 13.16 -8.16
N HIS A 7 -8.44 12.53 -7.76
CA HIS A 7 -9.77 12.80 -8.32
C HIS A 7 -10.62 13.61 -7.30
N PRO A 8 -11.53 14.50 -7.73
CA PRO A 8 -12.26 15.40 -6.84
C PRO A 8 -13.23 14.70 -5.87
N ASP A 9 -13.48 13.41 -6.05
CA ASP A 9 -14.47 12.64 -5.27
C ASP A 9 -13.89 12.00 -3.99
N GLY A 10 -12.67 12.39 -3.60
CA GLY A 10 -11.98 11.90 -2.41
C GLY A 10 -10.80 10.99 -2.74
N GLU A 11 -9.66 11.32 -2.13
CA GLU A 11 -8.37 10.66 -2.30
C GLU A 11 -8.50 9.13 -2.11
N SER A 12 -8.03 8.36 -3.09
CA SER A 12 -7.96 6.90 -3.00
C SER A 12 -6.56 6.50 -2.57
N CYS A 13 -6.33 6.35 -1.28
CA CYS A 13 -5.04 5.90 -0.76
C CYS A 13 -4.98 4.38 -0.74
N VAL A 14 -3.98 3.78 -1.39
CA VAL A 14 -3.52 2.46 -0.94
C VAL A 14 -2.67 2.61 0.34
N THR A 15 -2.83 1.68 1.28
CA THR A 15 -1.97 1.54 2.46
C THR A 15 -1.05 0.34 2.26
N LEU A 16 0.15 0.38 2.86
CA LEU A 16 1.11 -0.72 2.81
C LEU A 16 1.71 -0.91 4.21
N ALA A 17 1.58 -2.12 4.76
CA ALA A 17 2.09 -2.45 6.09
C ALA A 17 2.97 -3.70 6.05
N ARG A 18 4.10 -3.69 6.74
CA ARG A 18 4.94 -4.88 6.90
C ARG A 18 4.29 -5.82 7.92
N ILE A 19 4.03 -7.06 7.54
CA ILE A 19 3.40 -8.09 8.39
C ILE A 19 4.33 -9.27 8.71
N GLY A 20 5.55 -9.26 8.15
CA GLY A 20 6.58 -10.27 8.41
C GLY A 20 7.87 -9.97 7.62
N PRO A 21 8.89 -10.84 7.74
CA PRO A 21 10.07 -10.77 6.90
C PRO A 21 9.66 -10.86 5.43
N ASP A 22 10.06 -9.86 4.64
CA ASP A 22 9.76 -9.72 3.22
C ASP A 22 8.28 -9.88 2.86
N THR A 23 7.37 -9.60 3.80
CA THR A 23 5.94 -9.82 3.63
C THR A 23 5.15 -8.57 3.98
N TRP A 24 4.29 -8.16 3.06
CA TRP A 24 3.56 -6.90 3.09
C TRP A 24 2.07 -7.11 2.86
N ALA A 25 1.25 -6.31 3.53
CA ALA A 25 -0.19 -6.22 3.35
C ALA A 25 -0.55 -4.88 2.70
N LEU A 26 -1.26 -4.93 1.57
CA LEU A 26 -1.76 -3.77 0.86
C LEU A 26 -3.28 -3.65 1.05
N GLY A 27 -3.73 -2.50 1.55
CA GLY A 27 -5.15 -2.18 1.76
C GLY A 27 -5.63 -1.00 0.90
N ASP A 28 -6.94 -0.88 0.76
CA ASP A 28 -7.62 0.25 0.12
C ASP A 28 -8.37 1.03 1.20
N SER A 29 -8.03 2.31 1.41
CA SER A 29 -8.67 3.12 2.46
C SER A 29 -10.18 3.28 2.29
N LYS A 30 -10.72 3.05 1.08
CA LYS A 30 -12.16 3.07 0.79
C LYS A 30 -12.86 1.77 1.17
N ARG A 31 -12.11 0.70 1.45
CA ARG A 31 -12.62 -0.63 1.82
C ARG A 31 -11.89 -1.16 3.06
N PRO A 32 -12.08 -0.52 4.23
CA PRO A 32 -11.36 -0.89 5.46
C PRO A 32 -11.66 -2.32 5.95
N ASP A 33 -12.83 -2.86 5.61
CA ASP A 33 -13.25 -4.20 6.01
C ASP A 33 -12.84 -5.31 5.02
N ALA A 34 -12.25 -4.94 3.88
CA ALA A 34 -11.78 -5.92 2.92
C ALA A 34 -10.47 -6.57 3.39
N GLU A 35 -10.31 -7.87 3.12
CA GLU A 35 -9.05 -8.56 3.41
C GLU A 35 -7.90 -7.95 2.60
N PRO A 36 -6.77 -7.59 3.25
CA PRO A 36 -5.63 -7.02 2.55
C PRO A 36 -4.99 -8.00 1.58
N LEU A 37 -4.54 -7.49 0.44
CA LEU A 37 -3.72 -8.25 -0.50
C LEU A 37 -2.32 -8.44 0.08
N ARG A 38 -1.70 -9.60 -0.17
CA ARG A 38 -0.37 -9.92 0.35
C ARG A 38 0.65 -9.95 -0.76
N PHE A 39 1.80 -9.36 -0.50
CA PHE A 39 2.91 -9.29 -1.43
C PHE A 39 4.22 -9.56 -0.72
N THR A 40 5.17 -10.11 -1.46
CA THR A 40 6.58 -10.20 -1.09
C THR A 40 7.32 -8.92 -1.47
N THR A 41 8.49 -8.67 -0.86
CA THR A 41 9.36 -7.56 -1.29
C THR A 41 9.71 -7.67 -2.78
N ALA A 42 10.00 -8.88 -3.28
CA ALA A 42 10.32 -9.11 -4.69
C ALA A 42 9.17 -8.77 -5.65
N GLU A 43 7.91 -9.03 -5.25
CA GLU A 43 6.74 -8.65 -6.04
C GLU A 43 6.51 -7.13 -6.05
N LEU A 44 6.74 -6.46 -4.93
CA LEU A 44 6.70 -4.99 -4.86
C LEU A 44 7.80 -4.37 -5.74
N ASP A 45 9.02 -4.89 -5.67
CA ASP A 45 10.16 -4.44 -6.50
C ASP A 45 9.87 -4.65 -7.99
N ALA A 46 9.31 -5.80 -8.38
CA ALA A 46 8.91 -6.07 -9.76
C ALA A 46 7.82 -5.11 -10.26
N ALA A 47 6.98 -4.61 -9.36
CA ALA A 47 5.99 -3.57 -9.64
C ALA A 47 6.56 -2.13 -9.58
N GLY A 48 7.85 -1.97 -9.25
CA GLY A 48 8.49 -0.66 -9.07
C GLY A 48 8.03 0.08 -7.81
N ILE A 49 7.51 -0.65 -6.83
CA ILE A 49 7.03 -0.12 -5.55
C ILE A 49 8.14 -0.26 -4.52
N ASP A 50 8.69 0.87 -4.09
CA ASP A 50 9.64 0.94 -2.97
C ASP A 50 8.85 1.05 -1.64
N PRO A 51 8.89 0.03 -0.76
CA PRO A 51 8.14 0.05 0.50
C PRO A 51 8.58 1.18 1.44
N ASP A 52 9.85 1.60 1.39
CA ASP A 52 10.37 2.64 2.27
C ASP A 52 9.75 4.01 1.93
N ARG A 53 9.22 4.17 0.72
CA ARG A 53 8.45 5.37 0.35
C ARG A 53 7.06 5.42 0.97
N PHE A 54 6.53 4.27 1.41
CA PHE A 54 5.23 4.21 2.08
C PHE A 54 5.29 4.66 3.55
N ASP A 55 6.46 4.58 4.19
CA ASP A 55 6.66 5.00 5.58
C ASP A 55 6.86 6.54 5.73
N LEU A 56 7.02 7.26 4.62
CA LEU A 56 7.35 8.70 4.60
C LEU A 56 6.16 9.66 4.73
N SER A 57 5.03 9.26 5.32
CA SER A 57 3.95 10.24 5.60
C SER A 57 3.06 9.86 6.78
N ALA A 58 3.10 10.78 7.76
CA ALA A 58 2.14 11.12 8.83
C ALA A 58 2.00 10.15 10.01
#